data_AF-A0A6L9M1Z0-F1
#
_entry.id   AF-A0A6L9M1Z0-F1
#
_cell.length_a   1.000
_cell.length_b   1.000
_cell.length_c   1.000
_cell.angle_alpha   90.00
_cell.angle_beta   90.00
_cell.angle_gamma   90.00
#
_symmetry.space_group_name_H-M   'P 1'
#
loop_
_entity.id
_entity.type
_entity.pdbx_description
1 polymer ?
#
loop_
_entity_poly.entity_id
_entity_poly.type
_entity_poly.pdbx_seq_one_letter_code
_entity_poly.pdbx_strand_id
1 'polypeptide(L)'
;MFDQQVITAAMDHARAKFPCEACGLVVDSEYLPRENTADDPLNDFRIAPQAFVAASRKGEVQAVIHSHPKGPDWPSHVDQVEQLRMGLAWGIVPFIGQVPQSPFFWGGDTPIAPLVGRPFRPVAADCYTLFRDWLRVHRDVVLPDLERSDEWWDGDEDNRFMEGVEAIGFRAVDDDPKLGDGVLMQVCSSKVNHCGIYVGNGLLLHHLQNRLSREEPYIRWRKHVRTIIRRVQS
;
A
#
# COMPACT_ATOMS: atom_id res chain seq x y z
N MET A 1 7.92 -12.66 2.98
CA MET A 1 6.54 -13.14 3.16
C MET A 1 6.46 -14.57 2.66
N PHE A 2 6.60 -14.77 1.34
CA PHE A 2 6.72 -16.09 0.74
C PHE A 2 8.17 -16.39 0.37
N ASP A 3 8.49 -17.68 0.20
CA ASP A 3 9.83 -18.12 -0.16
C ASP A 3 10.14 -17.91 -1.65
N GLN A 4 11.39 -18.21 -2.04
CA GLN A 4 11.83 -18.03 -3.42
C GLN A 4 11.09 -18.94 -4.41
N GLN A 5 10.53 -20.07 -3.96
CA GLN A 5 9.82 -21.01 -4.82
C GLN A 5 8.49 -20.41 -5.28
N VAL A 6 7.70 -19.85 -4.36
CA VAL A 6 6.45 -19.12 -4.69
C VAL A 6 6.73 -17.97 -5.64
N ILE A 7 7.75 -17.17 -5.34
CA ILE A 7 8.13 -15.99 -6.12
C ILE A 7 8.53 -16.36 -7.54
N THR A 8 9.38 -17.39 -7.68
CA THR A 8 9.85 -17.85 -8.99
C THR A 8 8.70 -18.44 -9.81
N ALA A 9 7.83 -19.24 -9.19
CA ALA A 9 6.66 -19.81 -9.87
C ALA A 9 5.69 -18.74 -10.37
N ALA A 10 5.44 -17.69 -9.58
CA ALA A 10 4.62 -16.56 -9.99
C ALA A 10 5.25 -15.76 -11.14
N MET A 11 6.55 -15.52 -11.09
CA MET A 11 7.29 -14.82 -12.17
C MET A 11 7.33 -15.64 -13.47
N ASP A 12 7.51 -16.96 -13.38
CA ASP A 12 7.50 -17.84 -14.54
C ASP A 12 6.10 -17.92 -15.17
N HIS A 13 5.05 -17.95 -14.35
CA HIS A 13 3.67 -17.86 -14.83
C HIS A 13 3.41 -16.51 -15.52
N ALA A 14 3.84 -15.40 -14.92
CA ALA A 14 3.75 -14.07 -15.52
C ALA A 14 4.47 -14.01 -16.88
N ARG A 15 5.70 -14.55 -16.97
CA ARG A 15 6.44 -14.63 -18.23
C ARG A 15 5.68 -15.41 -19.30
N ALA A 16 5.07 -16.54 -18.93
CA ALA A 16 4.33 -17.40 -19.85
C ALA A 16 3.01 -16.77 -20.34
N LYS A 17 2.42 -15.84 -19.58
CA LYS A 17 1.16 -15.17 -19.93
C LYS A 17 1.35 -13.84 -20.66
N PHE A 18 2.55 -13.28 -20.66
CA PHE A 18 2.86 -12.05 -21.39
C PHE A 18 2.34 -12.13 -22.85
N PRO A 19 1.61 -11.11 -23.37
CA PRO A 19 1.40 -9.79 -22.78
C PRO A 19 0.16 -9.65 -21.87
N CYS A 20 -0.59 -10.72 -21.63
CA CYS A 20 -1.74 -10.72 -20.72
C CYS A 20 -1.30 -10.80 -19.25
N GLU A 21 -2.13 -10.31 -18.34
CA GLU A 21 -1.91 -10.48 -16.91
C GLU A 21 -2.02 -11.97 -16.51
N ALA A 22 -1.00 -12.46 -15.82
CA ALA A 22 -1.10 -13.68 -15.04
C ALA A 22 -1.79 -13.40 -13.70
N CYS A 23 -2.54 -14.38 -13.20
CA CYS A 23 -3.09 -14.33 -11.84
C CYS A 23 -3.00 -15.72 -11.18
N GLY A 24 -2.90 -15.74 -9.86
CA GLY A 24 -2.77 -16.96 -9.09
C GLY A 24 -3.04 -16.73 -7.61
N LEU A 25 -3.16 -17.84 -6.89
CA LEU A 25 -3.38 -17.85 -5.45
C LEU A 25 -2.18 -18.48 -4.75
N VAL A 26 -1.84 -18.00 -3.57
CA VAL A 26 -0.91 -18.71 -2.68
C VAL A 26 -1.72 -19.49 -1.66
N VAL A 27 -1.52 -20.81 -1.62
CA VAL A 27 -2.21 -21.73 -0.70
C VAL A 27 -1.17 -22.53 0.06
N ASP A 28 -1.17 -22.46 1.39
CA ASP A 28 -0.17 -23.12 2.25
C ASP A 28 1.29 -22.92 1.78
N SER A 29 1.62 -21.68 1.40
CA SER A 29 2.92 -21.28 0.84
C SER A 29 3.28 -21.92 -0.50
N GLU A 30 2.30 -22.38 -1.28
CA GLU A 30 2.47 -22.86 -2.66
C GLU A 30 1.74 -21.93 -3.65
N TYR A 31 2.41 -21.55 -4.73
CA TYR A 31 1.80 -20.78 -5.80
C TYR A 31 0.96 -21.66 -6.73
N LEU A 32 -0.34 -21.36 -6.83
CA LEU A 32 -1.28 -22.03 -7.73
C LEU A 32 -1.66 -21.08 -8.88
N PRO A 33 -1.08 -21.23 -10.10
CA PRO A 33 -1.45 -20.43 -11.25
C PRO A 33 -2.93 -20.65 -11.59
N ARG A 34 -3.68 -19.57 -11.85
CA ARG A 34 -5.09 -19.60 -12.24
C ARG A 34 -5.26 -19.04 -13.65
N GLU A 35 -6.37 -19.39 -14.28
CA GLU A 35 -6.76 -18.80 -15.56
C GLU A 35 -7.28 -17.38 -15.33
N ASN A 36 -6.82 -16.45 -16.16
CA ASN A 36 -7.37 -15.10 -16.21
C ASN A 36 -8.67 -15.13 -17.03
N THR A 37 -9.80 -14.87 -16.37
CA THR A 37 -11.15 -14.88 -16.94
C THR A 37 -11.72 -13.47 -17.14
N ALA A 38 -10.85 -12.45 -17.16
CA ALA A 38 -11.25 -11.07 -17.46
C ALA A 38 -11.71 -10.93 -18.91
N ASP A 39 -12.57 -9.95 -19.18
CA ASP A 39 -13.03 -9.67 -20.54
C ASP A 39 -11.93 -9.00 -21.38
N ASP A 40 -11.02 -8.27 -20.70
CA ASP A 40 -9.76 -7.75 -21.27
C ASP A 40 -8.53 -8.25 -20.48
N PRO A 41 -8.04 -9.47 -20.76
CA PRO A 41 -6.88 -10.04 -20.08
C PRO A 41 -5.57 -9.27 -20.26
N LEU A 42 -5.50 -8.28 -21.16
CA LEU A 42 -4.30 -7.47 -21.38
C LEU A 42 -4.12 -6.40 -20.30
N ASN A 43 -5.22 -5.95 -19.70
CA ASN A 43 -5.25 -4.82 -18.77
C ASN A 43 -5.85 -5.18 -17.41
N ASP A 44 -6.57 -6.30 -17.32
CA ASP A 44 -7.24 -6.75 -16.10
C ASP A 44 -6.99 -8.23 -15.84
N PHE A 45 -7.22 -8.64 -14.58
CA PHE A 45 -7.35 -10.05 -14.24
C PHE A 45 -8.65 -10.36 -13.49
N ARG A 46 -9.11 -11.60 -13.66
CA ARG A 46 -10.24 -12.15 -12.89
C ARG A 46 -10.00 -13.61 -12.61
N ILE A 47 -9.96 -13.98 -11.33
CA ILE A 47 -9.94 -15.38 -10.90
C ILE A 47 -11.38 -15.83 -10.67
N ALA A 48 -11.81 -16.90 -11.36
CA ALA A 48 -13.16 -17.42 -11.22
C ALA A 48 -13.48 -17.83 -9.75
N PRO A 49 -14.68 -17.58 -9.22
CA PRO A 49 -15.05 -17.93 -7.85
C PRO A 49 -14.84 -19.42 -7.52
N GLN A 50 -15.08 -20.31 -8.50
CA GLN A 50 -14.87 -21.76 -8.34
C GLN A 50 -13.40 -22.09 -8.07
N ALA A 51 -12.47 -21.30 -8.59
CA ALA A 51 -11.05 -21.48 -8.35
C ALA A 51 -10.67 -21.13 -6.90
N PHE A 52 -11.27 -20.09 -6.31
CA PHE A 52 -11.11 -19.78 -4.89
C PHE A 52 -11.69 -20.88 -3.98
N VAL A 53 -12.88 -21.39 -4.33
CA VAL A 53 -13.49 -22.51 -3.60
C VAL A 53 -12.61 -23.75 -3.65
N ALA A 54 -12.07 -24.07 -4.83
CA ALA A 54 -11.16 -25.21 -4.99
C ALA A 54 -9.84 -25.01 -4.21
N ALA A 55 -9.29 -23.80 -4.19
CA ALA A 55 -8.09 -23.45 -3.44
C ALA A 55 -8.31 -23.59 -1.92
N SER A 56 -9.42 -23.04 -1.42
CA SER A 56 -9.77 -23.09 0.02
C SER A 56 -10.04 -24.52 0.53
N ARG A 57 -10.35 -25.47 -0.37
CA ARG A 57 -10.46 -26.90 -0.04
C ARG A 57 -9.11 -27.60 0.07
N LYS A 58 -8.05 -27.03 -0.51
CA LYS A 58 -6.69 -27.58 -0.45
C LYS A 58 -5.93 -27.11 0.78
N GLY A 59 -6.16 -25.87 1.21
CA GLY A 59 -5.44 -25.23 2.32
C GLY A 59 -5.89 -23.79 2.54
N GLU A 60 -5.14 -23.07 3.36
CA GLU A 60 -5.38 -21.66 3.65
C GLU A 60 -4.97 -20.79 2.45
N VAL A 61 -5.89 -19.98 1.93
CA VAL A 61 -5.58 -19.00 0.89
C VAL A 61 -4.94 -17.78 1.55
N GLN A 62 -3.66 -17.56 1.31
CA GLN A 62 -2.86 -16.55 1.99
C GLN A 62 -2.68 -15.27 1.18
N ALA A 63 -2.66 -15.38 -0.16
CA ALA A 63 -2.46 -14.22 -1.03
C ALA A 63 -3.03 -14.42 -2.43
N VAL A 64 -3.28 -13.29 -3.09
CA VAL A 64 -3.45 -13.19 -4.54
C VAL A 64 -2.15 -12.64 -5.13
N ILE A 65 -1.64 -13.26 -6.20
CA ILE A 65 -0.52 -12.69 -6.96
C ILE A 65 -0.93 -12.56 -8.41
N HIS A 66 -0.84 -11.35 -8.95
CA HIS A 66 -1.02 -11.06 -10.36
C HIS A 66 0.19 -10.31 -10.93
N SER A 67 0.13 -9.96 -12.21
CA SER A 67 1.23 -9.30 -12.90
C SER A 67 0.75 -8.09 -13.66
N HIS A 68 1.58 -7.05 -13.77
CA HIS A 68 1.35 -5.88 -14.63
C HIS A 68 2.37 -5.88 -15.79
N PRO A 69 2.07 -6.48 -16.95
CA PRO A 69 2.99 -6.55 -18.10
C PRO A 69 3.27 -5.20 -18.75
N LYS A 70 2.27 -4.32 -18.76
CA LYS A 70 2.33 -2.97 -19.33
C LYS A 70 1.86 -1.89 -18.35
N GLY A 71 1.43 -2.31 -17.17
CA GLY A 71 0.88 -1.45 -16.14
C GLY A 71 1.96 -0.84 -15.23
N PRO A 72 1.54 0.04 -14.31
CA PRO A 72 2.44 0.65 -13.34
C PRO A 72 3.00 -0.37 -12.34
N ASP A 73 4.08 -0.01 -11.63
CA ASP A 73 4.63 -0.81 -10.53
C ASP A 73 3.95 -0.52 -9.17
N TRP A 74 2.65 -0.23 -9.21
CA TRP A 74 1.77 -0.02 -8.05
C TRP A 74 0.35 -0.54 -8.32
N PRO A 75 -0.47 -0.75 -7.27
CA PRO A 75 -1.84 -1.23 -7.42
C PRO A 75 -2.73 -0.25 -8.21
N SER A 76 -3.51 -0.76 -9.15
CA SER A 76 -4.61 -0.02 -9.79
C SER A 76 -5.76 0.23 -8.80
N HIS A 77 -6.71 1.09 -9.16
CA HIS A 77 -7.92 1.28 -8.35
C HIS A 77 -8.69 -0.03 -8.12
N VAL A 78 -8.82 -0.88 -9.14
CA VAL A 78 -9.50 -2.18 -9.02
C VAL A 78 -8.75 -3.09 -8.04
N ASP A 79 -7.42 -3.09 -8.09
CA ASP A 79 -6.60 -3.85 -7.14
C ASP A 79 -6.83 -3.40 -5.70
N GLN A 80 -6.95 -2.09 -5.46
CA GLN A 80 -7.23 -1.55 -4.13
C GLN A 80 -8.57 -2.04 -3.60
N VAL A 81 -9.64 -1.87 -4.39
CA VAL A 81 -11.00 -2.24 -4.01
C VAL A 81 -11.09 -3.73 -3.70
N GLU A 82 -10.55 -4.56 -4.58
CA GLU A 82 -10.58 -6.02 -4.41
C GLU A 82 -9.69 -6.50 -3.27
N GLN A 83 -8.50 -5.91 -3.08
CA GLN A 83 -7.65 -6.22 -1.93
C GLN A 83 -8.36 -5.89 -0.61
N LEU A 84 -8.99 -4.72 -0.51
CA LEU A 84 -9.74 -4.32 0.69
C LEU A 84 -10.93 -5.24 0.95
N ARG A 85 -11.66 -5.62 -0.11
CA ARG A 85 -12.79 -6.55 -0.02
C ARG A 85 -12.38 -7.94 0.43
N MET A 86 -11.25 -8.44 -0.05
CA MET A 86 -10.76 -9.78 0.29
C MET A 86 -10.04 -9.84 1.63
N GLY A 87 -9.38 -8.75 2.04
CA GLY A 87 -8.57 -8.70 3.26
C GLY A 87 -7.30 -9.56 3.20
N LEU A 88 -6.94 -10.09 2.03
CA LEU A 88 -5.74 -10.91 1.82
C LEU A 88 -4.53 -10.04 1.47
N ALA A 89 -3.34 -10.63 1.58
CA ALA A 89 -2.15 -10.04 0.98
C ALA A 89 -2.21 -10.14 -0.55
N TRP A 90 -1.82 -9.06 -1.21
CA TRP A 90 -1.80 -8.99 -2.66
C TRP A 90 -0.37 -8.72 -3.14
N GLY A 91 0.02 -9.37 -4.23
CA GLY A 91 1.33 -9.23 -4.84
C GLY A 91 1.23 -8.90 -6.32
N ILE A 92 1.96 -7.89 -6.77
CA ILE A 92 2.08 -7.55 -8.19
C ILE A 92 3.47 -7.91 -8.65
N VAL A 93 3.57 -8.71 -9.72
CA VAL A 93 4.78 -8.96 -10.51
C VAL A 93 4.89 -7.86 -11.57
N PRO A 94 5.75 -6.84 -11.41
CA PRO A 94 5.91 -5.80 -12.41
C PRO A 94 6.84 -6.28 -13.53
N PHE A 95 6.81 -5.58 -14.67
CA PHE A 95 7.67 -5.89 -15.81
C PHE A 95 8.63 -4.74 -16.14
N ILE A 96 9.85 -5.09 -16.56
CA ILE A 96 10.77 -4.19 -17.25
C ILE A 96 10.93 -4.75 -18.68
N GLY A 97 10.29 -4.10 -19.64
CA GLY A 97 10.14 -4.65 -20.98
C GLY A 97 9.30 -5.94 -20.95
N GLN A 98 9.87 -7.07 -21.36
CA GLN A 98 9.22 -8.39 -21.30
C GLN A 98 9.75 -9.27 -20.15
N VAL A 99 10.52 -8.69 -19.23
CA VAL A 99 11.16 -9.42 -18.13
C VAL A 99 10.38 -9.16 -16.83
N PRO A 100 9.74 -10.18 -16.24
CA PRO A 100 9.09 -10.03 -14.94
C PRO A 100 10.14 -9.78 -13.86
N GLN A 101 9.79 -8.93 -12.92
CA GLN A 101 10.58 -8.61 -11.73
C GLN A 101 9.97 -9.28 -10.49
N SER A 102 10.73 -9.32 -9.40
CA SER A 102 10.20 -9.83 -8.14
C SER A 102 8.96 -9.03 -7.71
N PRO A 103 7.90 -9.70 -7.22
CA PRO A 103 6.70 -9.01 -6.82
C PRO A 103 6.93 -8.22 -5.53
N PHE A 104 6.20 -7.12 -5.42
CA PHE A 104 6.00 -6.44 -4.14
C PHE A 104 4.64 -6.82 -3.58
N PHE A 105 4.53 -6.83 -2.25
CA PHE A 105 3.31 -7.21 -1.55
C PHE A 105 2.75 -6.06 -0.72
N TRP A 106 1.43 -6.01 -0.60
CA TRP A 106 0.71 -5.08 0.29
C TRP A 106 -0.57 -5.72 0.82
N GLY A 107 -1.16 -5.10 1.84
CA GLY A 107 -2.44 -5.53 2.40
C GLY A 107 -2.38 -6.83 3.20
N GLY A 108 -3.52 -7.23 3.76
CA GLY A 108 -3.67 -8.42 4.61
C GLY A 108 -2.57 -8.56 5.66
N ASP A 109 -2.02 -9.77 5.79
CA ASP A 109 -0.96 -10.10 6.73
C ASP A 109 0.46 -9.84 6.19
N THR A 110 0.60 -8.94 5.21
CA THR A 110 1.92 -8.56 4.70
C THR A 110 2.79 -8.03 5.86
N PRO A 111 4.02 -8.55 6.05
CA PRO A 111 4.93 -8.06 7.07
C PRO A 111 5.28 -6.59 6.84
N ILE A 112 5.34 -5.81 7.92
CA ILE A 112 5.76 -4.41 7.86
C ILE A 112 7.26 -4.35 7.54
N ALA A 113 7.60 -3.78 6.38
CA ALA A 113 8.99 -3.51 5.99
C ALA A 113 9.65 -2.47 6.90
N PRO A 114 10.99 -2.35 6.93
CA PRO A 114 11.66 -1.24 7.63
C PRO A 114 11.07 0.11 7.24
N LEU A 115 10.83 1.00 8.22
CA LEU A 115 10.11 2.27 8.00
C LEU A 115 10.94 3.28 7.19
N VAL A 116 12.25 3.12 7.15
CA VAL A 116 13.19 3.95 6.38
C VAL A 116 13.74 3.15 5.20
N GLY A 117 13.90 3.80 4.05
CA GLY A 117 14.48 3.21 2.83
C GLY A 117 13.46 2.55 1.90
N ARG A 118 12.15 2.73 2.12
CA ARG A 118 11.11 2.14 1.27
C ARG A 118 11.04 2.86 -0.08
N PRO A 119 10.95 2.18 -1.21
CA PRO A 119 10.58 2.83 -2.48
C PRO A 119 9.12 3.30 -2.40
N PHE A 120 8.85 4.47 -2.98
CA PHE A 120 7.50 5.02 -3.03
C PHE A 120 6.66 4.23 -4.04
N ARG A 121 5.57 3.64 -3.55
CA ARG A 121 4.52 3.04 -4.39
C ARG A 121 3.17 3.55 -3.90
N PRO A 122 2.36 4.23 -4.75
CA PRO A 122 1.00 4.59 -4.39
C PRO A 122 0.27 3.43 -3.71
N VAL A 123 -0.42 3.70 -2.60
CA VAL A 123 -1.20 2.73 -1.80
C VAL A 123 -0.35 1.68 -1.08
N ALA A 124 0.46 0.91 -1.81
CA ALA A 124 1.26 -0.17 -1.26
C ALA A 124 2.39 0.30 -0.32
N ALA A 125 2.99 1.46 -0.61
CA ALA A 125 4.10 2.01 0.16
C ALA A 125 4.18 3.54 0.00
N ASP A 126 3.13 4.27 0.40
CA ASP A 126 3.06 5.72 0.34
C ASP A 126 3.22 6.38 1.72
N CYS A 127 2.93 7.68 1.81
CA CYS A 127 3.01 8.44 3.06
C CYS A 127 2.03 7.93 4.12
N TYR A 128 0.81 7.57 3.73
CA TYR A 128 -0.22 7.09 4.65
C TYR A 128 0.08 5.66 5.11
N THR A 129 0.53 4.79 4.21
CA THR A 129 0.96 3.43 4.58
C THR A 129 2.14 3.49 5.55
N LEU A 130 3.11 4.39 5.34
CA LEU A 130 4.18 4.61 6.30
C LEU A 130 3.66 5.13 7.66
N PHE A 131 2.70 6.04 7.64
CA PHE A 131 2.06 6.58 8.85
C PHE A 131 1.38 5.46 9.66
N ARG A 132 0.56 4.64 9.01
CA ARG A 132 -0.13 3.49 9.63
C ARG A 132 0.85 2.47 10.17
N ASP A 133 1.89 2.14 9.39
CA ASP A 133 2.90 1.16 9.79
C ASP A 133 3.69 1.60 11.02
N TRP A 134 4.06 2.89 11.11
CA TRP A 134 4.74 3.39 12.30
C TRP A 134 3.86 3.24 13.55
N LEU A 135 2.57 3.57 13.44
CA LEU A 135 1.61 3.41 14.55
C LEU A 135 1.44 1.95 14.94
N ARG A 136 1.34 1.04 13.98
CA ARG A 136 1.24 -0.40 14.25
C ARG A 136 2.52 -0.91 14.94
N VAL A 137 3.70 -0.53 14.47
CA VAL A 137 4.98 -0.97 15.04
C VAL A 137 5.26 -0.38 16.43
N HIS A 138 4.98 0.90 16.65
CA HIS A 138 5.41 1.61 17.87
C HIS A 138 4.33 1.75 18.92
N ARG A 139 3.05 1.65 18.53
CA ARG A 139 1.91 1.94 19.40
C ARG A 139 0.88 0.81 19.45
N ASP A 140 1.08 -0.26 18.68
CA ASP A 140 0.10 -1.35 18.51
C ASP A 140 -1.28 -0.82 18.09
N VAL A 141 -1.28 0.24 17.27
CA VAL A 141 -2.50 0.88 16.76
C VAL A 141 -2.67 0.50 15.30
N VAL A 142 -3.75 -0.22 15.00
CA VAL A 142 -4.16 -0.56 13.64
C VAL A 142 -5.15 0.48 13.14
N LEU A 143 -4.75 1.23 12.11
CA LEU A 143 -5.64 2.13 11.40
C LEU A 143 -6.26 1.43 10.17
N PRO A 144 -7.51 1.75 9.81
CA PRO A 144 -8.10 1.23 8.58
C PRO A 144 -7.22 1.61 7.40
N ASP A 145 -7.16 0.73 6.39
CA ASP A 145 -6.69 1.16 5.08
C ASP A 145 -7.84 1.85 4.38
N LEU A 146 -7.51 2.79 3.50
CA LEU A 146 -8.50 3.56 2.77
C LEU A 146 -8.18 3.45 1.28
N GLU A 147 -9.23 3.32 0.49
CA GLU A 147 -9.12 3.54 -0.94
C GLU A 147 -8.60 4.95 -1.21
N ARG A 148 -7.66 5.08 -2.16
CA ARG A 148 -7.05 6.35 -2.55
C ARG A 148 -7.28 6.51 -4.05
N SER A 149 -8.06 7.51 -4.47
CA SER A 149 -8.26 7.79 -5.90
C SER A 149 -6.98 8.33 -6.53
N ASP A 150 -6.78 8.05 -7.82
CA ASP A 150 -5.82 8.80 -8.62
C ASP A 150 -6.29 10.27 -8.64
N GLU A 151 -5.39 11.23 -8.41
CA GLU A 151 -5.70 12.67 -8.38
C GLU A 151 -6.44 13.22 -7.13
N TRP A 152 -6.51 12.47 -6.03
CA TRP A 152 -7.08 12.99 -4.75
C TRP A 152 -6.45 14.32 -4.27
N TRP A 153 -5.27 14.67 -4.78
CA TRP A 153 -4.54 15.90 -4.49
C TRP A 153 -4.92 17.10 -5.39
N ASP A 154 -5.73 16.94 -6.44
CA ASP A 154 -6.04 17.99 -7.44
C ASP A 154 -7.53 18.08 -7.88
N GLY A 155 -8.44 17.27 -7.31
CA GLY A 155 -9.89 17.31 -7.61
C GLY A 155 -10.76 17.85 -6.48
N ASP A 156 -12.08 17.97 -6.71
CA ASP A 156 -13.11 18.28 -5.69
C ASP A 156 -13.43 17.08 -4.76
N GLU A 157 -12.84 15.91 -5.03
CA GLU A 157 -13.07 14.69 -4.26
C GLU A 157 -12.54 14.79 -2.82
N ASP A 158 -13.26 14.11 -1.93
CA ASP A 158 -13.07 14.12 -0.48
C ASP A 158 -11.63 13.77 -0.12
N ASN A 159 -10.99 14.64 0.65
CA ASN A 159 -9.74 14.35 1.32
C ASN A 159 -10.01 13.47 2.55
N ARG A 160 -10.60 12.29 2.33
CA ARG A 160 -11.15 11.38 3.36
C ARG A 160 -10.13 11.06 4.45
N PHE A 161 -8.84 11.09 4.10
CA PHE A 161 -7.76 10.84 5.03
C PHE A 161 -7.50 12.02 6.00
N MET A 162 -7.58 13.27 5.52
CA MET A 162 -7.24 14.46 6.34
C MET A 162 -8.44 15.09 7.04
N GLU A 163 -9.65 14.81 6.57
CA GLU A 163 -10.90 15.31 7.16
C GLU A 163 -11.48 14.32 8.20
N GLY A 164 -11.01 13.07 8.20
CA GLY A 164 -11.51 11.98 9.07
C GLY A 164 -10.65 11.65 10.29
N VAL A 165 -9.67 12.49 10.67
CA VAL A 165 -8.68 12.15 11.72
C VAL A 165 -9.32 11.88 13.09
N GLU A 166 -10.43 12.53 13.42
CA GLU A 166 -11.20 12.27 14.65
C GLU A 166 -11.84 10.89 14.64
N ALA A 167 -12.40 10.46 13.50
CA ALA A 167 -13.01 9.14 13.35
C ALA A 167 -12.01 7.99 13.55
N ILE A 168 -10.72 8.25 13.31
CA ILE A 168 -9.62 7.29 13.54
C ILE A 168 -8.86 7.54 14.85
N GLY A 169 -9.42 8.32 15.77
CA GLY A 169 -8.92 8.46 17.15
C GLY A 169 -7.82 9.50 17.33
N PHE A 170 -7.74 10.53 16.47
CA PHE A 170 -6.83 11.65 16.59
C PHE A 170 -7.57 12.96 16.82
N ARG A 171 -6.91 13.94 17.43
CA ARG A 171 -7.41 15.31 17.53
C ARG A 171 -6.35 16.29 17.05
N ALA A 172 -6.78 17.42 16.50
CA ALA A 172 -5.86 18.52 16.20
C ALA A 172 -5.25 19.09 17.49
N VAL A 173 -4.01 19.54 17.40
CA VAL A 173 -3.29 20.23 18.49
C VAL A 173 -2.54 21.45 17.94
N ASP A 174 -2.45 22.49 18.77
CA ASP A 174 -1.75 23.75 18.46
C ASP A 174 -0.41 23.89 19.20
N ASP A 175 0.05 22.83 19.89
CA ASP A 175 1.36 22.80 20.58
C ASP A 175 2.46 22.22 19.69
N ASP A 176 3.72 22.32 20.16
CA ASP A 176 4.85 21.70 19.46
C ASP A 176 4.65 20.18 19.31
N PRO A 177 5.08 19.58 18.18
CA PRO A 177 4.87 18.18 17.92
C PRO A 177 5.64 17.32 18.93
N LYS A 178 4.98 16.25 19.39
CA LYS A 178 5.51 15.25 20.31
C LYS A 178 5.70 13.93 19.57
N LEU A 179 6.52 13.05 20.15
CA LEU A 179 6.80 11.72 19.58
C LEU A 179 5.50 10.96 19.28
N GLY A 180 5.29 10.62 18.01
CA GLY A 180 4.12 9.90 17.52
C GLY A 180 2.95 10.79 17.09
N ASP A 181 3.10 12.11 17.15
CA ASP A 181 2.13 13.01 16.54
C ASP A 181 2.21 12.92 15.01
N GLY A 182 1.05 12.91 14.38
CA GLY A 182 0.94 13.06 12.94
C GLY A 182 1.10 14.50 12.51
N VAL A 183 1.80 14.70 11.40
CA VAL A 183 2.06 16.01 10.82
C VAL A 183 1.42 16.05 9.45
N LEU A 184 0.34 16.83 9.32
CA LEU A 184 -0.44 16.98 8.10
C LEU A 184 0.09 18.18 7.32
N MET A 185 0.42 17.94 6.06
CA MET A 185 1.16 18.89 5.22
C MET A 185 0.49 19.12 3.88
N GLN A 186 0.76 20.30 3.33
CA GLN A 186 0.41 20.70 1.97
C GLN A 186 1.71 20.87 1.15
N VAL A 187 1.89 20.01 0.16
CA VAL A 187 3.09 19.93 -0.68
C VAL A 187 2.68 20.00 -2.15
N CYS A 188 2.95 21.13 -2.81
CA CYS A 188 2.63 21.37 -4.22
C CYS A 188 1.15 21.13 -4.60
N SER A 189 0.22 21.29 -3.65
CA SER A 189 -1.23 21.17 -3.84
C SER A 189 -1.92 22.34 -3.12
N SER A 190 -3.18 22.62 -3.46
CA SER A 190 -4.08 23.53 -2.72
C SER A 190 -4.68 22.88 -1.47
N LYS A 191 -4.68 21.55 -1.40
CA LYS A 191 -5.23 20.73 -0.32
C LYS A 191 -4.11 20.10 0.52
N VAL A 192 -4.47 19.66 1.73
CA VAL A 192 -3.56 18.88 2.57
C VAL A 192 -3.35 17.50 1.93
N ASN A 193 -2.19 17.25 1.35
CA ASN A 193 -1.95 16.07 0.52
C ASN A 193 -0.80 15.17 0.99
N HIS A 194 -0.25 15.42 2.17
CA HIS A 194 0.89 14.66 2.67
C HIS A 194 0.82 14.49 4.18
N CYS A 195 1.27 13.33 4.67
CA CYS A 195 1.42 13.09 6.10
C CYS A 195 2.82 12.58 6.46
N GLY A 196 3.18 12.81 7.70
CA GLY A 196 4.34 12.21 8.35
C GLY A 196 4.09 12.01 9.83
N ILE A 197 5.07 11.44 10.51
CA ILE A 197 5.07 11.26 11.97
C ILE A 197 6.29 11.94 12.54
N TYR A 198 6.06 12.75 13.58
CA TYR A 198 7.15 13.29 14.35
C TYR A 198 7.77 12.17 15.21
N VAL A 199 9.04 11.85 14.97
CA VAL A 199 9.74 10.72 15.62
C VAL A 199 10.67 11.15 16.76
N GLY A 200 10.49 12.38 17.26
CA GLY A 200 11.33 12.94 18.33
C GLY A 200 12.58 13.62 17.80
N ASN A 201 13.33 14.28 18.69
CA ASN A 201 14.62 14.93 18.38
C ASN A 201 14.59 15.89 17.18
N GLY A 202 13.45 16.54 16.93
CA GLY A 202 13.29 17.44 15.78
C GLY A 202 13.23 16.74 14.43
N LEU A 203 12.97 15.42 14.39
CA LEU A 203 12.90 14.62 13.17
C LEU A 203 11.45 14.28 12.81
N LEU A 204 11.19 14.29 11.51
CA LEU A 204 9.94 13.91 10.87
C LEU A 204 10.21 12.69 9.98
N LEU A 205 9.56 11.57 10.28
CA LEU A 205 9.50 10.42 9.39
C LEU A 205 8.36 10.62 8.40
N HIS A 206 8.67 10.57 7.11
CA HIS A 206 7.65 10.67 6.06
C HIS A 206 8.12 10.07 4.74
N HIS A 207 7.20 9.92 3.79
CA HIS A 207 7.47 9.30 2.49
C HIS A 207 7.01 10.20 1.35
N LEU A 208 7.93 10.97 0.79
CA LEU A 208 7.62 11.82 -0.36
C LEU A 208 7.70 11.02 -1.66
N GLN A 209 6.82 11.30 -2.61
CA GLN A 209 6.86 10.72 -3.96
C GLN A 209 8.26 10.85 -4.59
N ASN A 210 8.69 9.83 -5.33
CA ASN A 210 9.99 9.74 -5.99
C ASN A 210 11.21 9.77 -5.03
N ARG A 211 11.01 9.56 -3.73
CA ARG A 211 12.09 9.46 -2.74
C ARG A 211 11.89 8.24 -1.87
N LEU A 212 13.00 7.68 -1.38
CA LEU A 212 12.91 6.69 -0.31
C LEU A 212 12.37 7.33 0.98
N SER A 213 11.53 6.58 1.70
CA SER A 213 11.08 6.95 3.04
C SER A 213 12.27 7.22 3.97
N ARG A 214 12.17 8.26 4.81
CA ARG A 214 13.30 8.73 5.62
C ARG A 214 12.85 9.64 6.75
N GLU A 215 13.77 9.82 7.69
CA GLU A 215 13.69 10.87 8.70
C GLU A 215 14.38 12.13 8.17
N GLU A 216 13.71 13.27 8.26
CA GLU A 216 14.29 14.58 7.92
C GLU A 216 14.04 15.58 9.05
N PRO A 217 14.89 16.63 9.17
CA PRO A 217 14.65 17.69 10.14
C PRO A 217 13.26 18.33 9.95
N TYR A 218 12.40 18.22 10.96
CA TYR A 218 11.04 18.77 10.98
C TYR A 218 11.00 20.25 10.61
N ILE A 219 12.00 21.02 11.04
CA ILE A 219 12.10 22.45 10.76
C ILE A 219 12.12 22.79 9.26
N ARG A 220 12.65 21.89 8.41
CA ARG A 220 12.64 22.08 6.94
C ARG A 220 11.24 21.98 6.35
N TRP A 221 10.37 21.23 7.01
CA TRP A 221 9.01 20.93 6.58
C TRP A 221 7.96 21.84 7.22
N ARG A 222 8.32 22.58 8.28
CA ARG A 222 7.40 23.44 9.05
C ARG A 222 6.50 24.36 8.21
N LYS A 223 7.02 24.95 7.13
CA LYS A 223 6.24 25.84 6.22
C LYS A 223 5.10 25.12 5.47
N HIS A 224 5.21 23.81 5.32
CA HIS A 224 4.22 22.96 4.67
C HIS A 224 3.18 22.42 5.65
N VAL A 225 3.45 22.46 6.96
CA VAL A 225 2.54 21.95 7.99
C VAL A 225 1.28 22.81 8.03
N ARG A 226 0.14 22.14 8.12
CA ARG A 226 -1.19 22.76 8.29
C ARG A 226 -1.80 22.40 9.62
N THR A 227 -1.67 21.14 10.02
CA THR A 227 -2.23 20.65 11.27
C THR A 227 -1.29 19.61 11.87
N ILE A 228 -1.13 19.63 13.20
CA ILE A 228 -0.56 18.53 13.95
C ILE A 228 -1.71 17.76 14.57
N ILE A 229 -1.68 16.44 14.44
CA ILE A 229 -2.69 15.55 15.02
C ILE A 229 -2.06 14.66 16.09
N ARG A 230 -2.74 14.53 17.21
CA ARG A 230 -2.31 13.70 18.33
C ARG A 230 -3.36 12.65 18.63
N ARG A 231 -2.92 11.41 18.80
CA ARG A 231 -3.84 10.33 19.16
C ARG A 231 -4.48 10.63 20.51
N VAL A 232 -5.80 10.52 20.59
CA VAL A 232 -6.54 10.53 21.85
C VAL A 232 -6.32 9.16 22.49
N GLN A 233 -5.67 9.12 23.64
CA GLN A 233 -5.55 7.89 24.41
C GLN A 233 -6.91 7.56 24.99
N SER A 234 -7.41 6.36 24.71
CA SER A 234 -8.53 5.73 25.41
C SER A 234 -8.00 5.02 26.65
#